data_AF-A0A1G5WTP6-F1
#
_entry.id   AF-A0A1G5WTP6-F1
#
_cell.length_a   1.000
_cell.length_b   1.000
_cell.length_c   1.000
_cell.angle_alpha   90.00
_cell.angle_beta   90.00
_cell.angle_gamma   90.00
#
_symmetry.space_group_name_H-M   'P 1'
#
loop_
_entity.id
_entity.type
_entity.pdbx_description
1 polymer ?
#
loop_
_entity_poly.entity_id
_entity_poly.type
_entity_poly.pdbx_seq_one_letter_code
_entity_poly.pdbx_strand_id
1 'polypeptide(L)'
;MKEFYSITTKCLKAIADPKRLRIIDMLSIHERCASDILEEFQVTQPTLSHDMKILSEAGLVNSRKIGKKVSYTLNHENLNHLLTQLGSVFQPKSGIRENA
;
A
#
# COMPACT_ATOMS: atom_id res chain seq x y z
N MET A 1 1.42 -13.04 16.85
CA MET A 1 1.37 -11.66 17.39
C MET A 1 2.46 -10.74 16.83
N LYS A 2 3.75 -11.15 16.84
CA LYS A 2 4.84 -10.34 16.21
C LYS A 2 4.64 -10.07 14.72
N GLU A 3 4.12 -11.06 13.99
CA GLU A 3 3.89 -10.96 12.54
C GLU A 3 2.80 -9.96 12.17
N PHE A 4 1.72 -9.88 12.95
CA PHE A 4 0.65 -8.87 12.80
C PHE A 4 1.23 -7.45 12.77
N TYR A 5 1.94 -7.04 13.84
CA TYR A 5 2.47 -5.68 13.93
C TYR A 5 3.57 -5.41 12.89
N SER A 6 4.36 -6.42 12.53
CA SER A 6 5.39 -6.30 11.49
C SER A 6 4.78 -6.00 10.12
N ILE A 7 3.74 -6.75 9.73
CA ILE A 7 3.02 -6.56 8.45
C ILE A 7 2.35 -5.18 8.45
N THR A 8 1.58 -4.84 9.49
CA THR A 8 0.92 -3.52 9.58
C THR A 8 1.95 -2.39 9.46
N THR A 9 3.08 -2.49 10.17
CA THR A 9 4.16 -1.48 10.13
C THR A 9 4.77 -1.37 8.73
N LYS A 10 5.00 -2.49 8.04
CA LYS A 10 5.53 -2.51 6.67
C LYS A 10 4.59 -1.78 5.70
N CYS A 11 3.29 -2.06 5.78
CA CYS A 11 2.28 -1.38 4.97
C CYS A 11 2.21 0.12 5.28
N LEU A 12 2.18 0.49 6.57
CA LEU A 12 2.17 1.89 6.99
C LEU A 12 3.41 2.66 6.48
N LYS A 13 4.60 2.07 6.58
CA LYS A 13 5.84 2.67 6.05
C LYS A 13 5.80 2.83 4.53
N ALA A 14 5.19 1.88 3.82
CA ALA A 14 5.02 1.97 2.38
C ALA A 14 4.09 3.12 1.97
N ILE A 15 3.05 3.45 2.76
CA ILE A 15 2.11 4.54 2.44
C ILE A 15 2.45 5.87 3.10
N ALA A 16 3.39 5.91 4.05
CA ALA A 16 3.86 7.12 4.72
C ALA A 16 4.76 8.00 3.82
N ASP A 17 4.28 8.26 2.60
CA ASP A 17 4.89 9.10 1.58
C ASP A 17 3.77 9.67 0.70
N PRO A 18 3.69 11.01 0.53
CA PRO A 18 2.57 11.63 -0.17
C PRO A 18 2.39 11.15 -1.61
N LYS A 19 3.49 10.86 -2.31
CA LYS A 19 3.46 10.39 -3.69
C LYS A 19 2.94 8.96 -3.76
N ARG A 20 3.42 8.06 -2.89
CA ARG A 20 2.91 6.69 -2.82
C ARG A 20 1.45 6.63 -2.40
N LEU A 21 1.02 7.49 -1.49
CA LEU A 21 -0.39 7.61 -1.13
C LEU A 21 -1.25 8.07 -2.31
N ARG A 22 -0.78 9.07 -3.09
CA ARG A 22 -1.46 9.52 -4.32
C ARG A 22 -1.48 8.45 -5.41
N ILE A 23 -0.45 7.61 -5.52
CA ILE A 23 -0.46 6.46 -6.44
C ILE A 23 -1.59 5.48 -6.05
N ILE A 24 -1.74 5.18 -4.75
CA ILE A 24 -2.81 4.30 -4.26
C ILE A 24 -4.18 4.89 -4.57
N ASP A 25 -4.38 6.19 -4.31
CA ASP A 25 -5.63 6.90 -4.61
C ASP A 25 -5.95 6.86 -6.11
N MET A 26 -4.97 7.11 -6.97
CA MET A 26 -5.17 7.03 -8.42
C MET A 26 -5.55 5.61 -8.88
N LEU A 27 -4.94 4.58 -8.29
CA LEU A 27 -5.24 3.18 -8.59
C LEU A 27 -6.59 2.71 -8.01
N SER A 28 -7.20 3.46 -7.08
CA SER A 28 -8.52 3.12 -6.54
C SER A 28 -9.66 3.38 -7.53
N ILE A 29 -9.40 4.19 -8.55
CA ILE A 29 -10.38 4.47 -9.61
C ILE A 29 -10.40 3.33 -10.64
N HIS A 30 -9.23 2.94 -11.15
CA HIS A 30 -9.06 1.83 -12.08
C HIS A 30 -7.58 1.41 -12.24
N GLU A 31 -7.34 0.29 -12.95
CA GLU A 31 -5.98 -0.17 -13.26
C GLU A 31 -5.23 0.83 -14.15
N ARG A 32 -3.93 1.02 -13.92
CA ARG A 32 -3.09 1.98 -14.67
C ARG A 32 -1.81 1.33 -15.15
N CYS A 33 -1.37 1.69 -16.36
CA CYS A 33 -0.06 1.32 -16.85
C CYS A 33 1.02 2.18 -16.18
N ALA A 34 2.22 1.62 -15.99
CA ALA A 34 3.38 2.33 -15.45
C ALA A 34 3.68 3.64 -16.19
N SER A 35 3.46 3.70 -17.51
CA SER A 35 3.61 4.94 -18.29
C SER A 35 2.66 6.04 -17.84
N ASP A 36 1.40 5.69 -17.60
CA ASP A 36 0.34 6.65 -17.26
C ASP A 36 0.60 7.21 -15.86
N ILE A 37 1.10 6.37 -14.94
CA ILE A 37 1.55 6.80 -13.63
C ILE A 37 2.76 7.73 -13.76
N LEU A 38 3.73 7.40 -14.63
CA LEU A 38 4.92 8.22 -14.81
C LEU A 38 4.59 9.64 -15.30
N GLU A 39 3.67 9.75 -16.26
CA GLU A 39 3.21 11.01 -16.83
C GLU A 39 2.56 11.93 -15.78
N GLU A 40 1.74 11.37 -14.87
CA GLU A 40 1.06 12.13 -13.81
C GLU A 40 2.04 12.74 -12.78
N PHE A 41 3.10 12.03 -12.42
CA PHE A 41 4.00 12.43 -11.33
C PHE A 41 5.22 13.23 -11.79
N GLN A 42 5.48 13.34 -13.10
CA GLN A 42 6.64 14.05 -13.67
C GLN A 42 7.99 13.66 -13.03
N VAL A 43 8.12 12.39 -12.63
CA VAL A 43 9.35 11.84 -12.04
C VAL A 43 10.11 10.99 -13.06
N THR A 44 11.33 10.60 -12.70
CA THR A 44 12.09 9.66 -13.52
C THR A 44 11.55 8.23 -13.40
N GLN A 45 11.75 7.43 -14.45
CA GLN A 45 11.36 6.01 -14.44
C GLN A 45 12.00 5.22 -13.28
N PRO A 46 13.31 5.38 -12.94
CA PRO A 46 13.89 4.71 -11.77
C PRO A 46 13.19 5.07 -10.45
N THR A 47 12.82 6.34 -10.28
CA THR A 47 12.08 6.79 -9.11
C THR A 47 10.72 6.09 -9.02
N LEU A 48 9.93 6.10 -10.10
CA LEU A 48 8.63 5.42 -10.10
C LEU A 48 8.77 3.92 -9.85
N SER A 49 9.72 3.25 -10.52
CA SER A 49 9.97 1.82 -10.33
C SER A 49 10.31 1.48 -8.88
N HIS A 50 11.05 2.35 -8.19
CA HIS A 50 11.36 2.19 -6.77
C HIS A 50 10.10 2.26 -5.89
N ASP A 51 9.24 3.26 -6.11
CA ASP A 51 8.00 3.39 -5.37
C ASP A 51 7.04 2.23 -5.62
N MET A 52 6.89 1.81 -6.88
CA MET A 52 6.06 0.66 -7.23
C MET A 52 6.59 -0.62 -6.62
N LYS A 53 7.91 -0.80 -6.55
CA LYS A 53 8.52 -1.94 -5.86
C LYS A 53 8.18 -1.94 -4.38
N ILE A 54 8.30 -0.80 -3.68
CA ILE A 54 7.94 -0.68 -2.26
C ILE A 54 6.46 -1.06 -2.04
N LEU A 55 5.57 -0.52 -2.87
CA LEU A 55 4.13 -0.79 -2.77
C LEU A 55 3.80 -2.26 -3.06
N SER A 56 4.44 -2.88 -4.06
CA SER A 56 4.26 -4.30 -4.38
C SER A 56 4.84 -5.22 -3.32
N GLU A 57 6.02 -4.90 -2.78
CA GLU A 57 6.62 -5.68 -1.69
C GLU A 57 5.82 -5.58 -0.40
N ALA A 58 5.16 -4.45 -0.14
CA ALA A 58 4.19 -4.29 0.93
C ALA A 58 2.86 -5.00 0.67
N GLY A 59 2.66 -5.55 -0.53
CA GLY A 59 1.44 -6.25 -0.93
C GLY A 59 0.24 -5.33 -1.14
N LEU A 60 0.44 -4.02 -1.30
CA LEU A 60 -0.65 -3.04 -1.45
C LEU A 60 -1.11 -2.89 -2.90
N VAL A 61 -0.23 -3.20 -3.86
CA VAL A 61 -0.52 -3.17 -5.30
C VAL A 61 -0.07 -4.46 -5.96
N ASN A 62 -0.84 -4.90 -6.94
CA ASN A 62 -0.48 -6.00 -7.81
C ASN A 62 0.15 -5.46 -9.09
N SER A 63 1.10 -6.21 -9.65
CA SER A 63 1.72 -5.88 -10.94
C SER A 63 1.48 -6.99 -11.95
N ARG A 64 1.07 -6.65 -13.17
CA ARG A 64 0.87 -7.58 -14.27
C ARG A 64 1.56 -7.08 -15.52
N LYS A 65 2.36 -7.93 -16.17
CA LYS A 65 3.00 -7.60 -17.44
C LYS A 65 2.02 -7.85 -18.60
N ILE A 66 1.79 -6.83 -19.42
CA ILE A 66 0.96 -6.88 -20.63
C ILE A 66 1.86 -6.50 -21.81
N GLY A 67 2.34 -7.51 -22.54
CA GLY A 67 3.36 -7.33 -23.57
C GLY A 67 4.67 -6.76 -23.00
N LYS A 68 5.04 -5.55 -23.42
CA LYS A 68 6.22 -4.82 -22.91
C LYS A 68 5.91 -3.88 -21.74
N LYS A 69 4.63 -3.65 -21.45
CA LYS A 69 4.17 -2.71 -20.42
C LYS A 69 3.84 -3.43 -19.11
N VAL A 70 3.91 -2.73 -17.99
CA VAL A 70 3.45 -3.23 -16.68
C VAL A 70 2.22 -2.44 -16.28
N SER A 71 1.14 -3.14 -15.95
CA SER A 71 -0.09 -2.58 -15.39
C SER A 71 -0.15 -2.85 -13.89
N TYR A 72 -0.73 -1.92 -13.13
CA TYR A 72 -0.91 -2.01 -11.70
C TYR A 72 -2.38 -1.92 -11.30
N THR A 73 -2.74 -2.68 -10.27
CA THR A 73 -4.04 -2.62 -9.59
C THR A 73 -3.83 -2.55 -8.08
N LEU A 74 -4.83 -2.06 -7.34
CA LEU A 74 -4.83 -2.24 -5.90
C LEU A 74 -5.01 -3.72 -5.53
N ASN A 75 -4.33 -4.13 -4.46
CA ASN A 75 -4.63 -5.37 -3.78
C ASN A 75 -5.69 -5.11 -2.71
N HIS A 76 -6.96 -5.13 -3.11
CA HIS A 76 -8.09 -4.83 -2.22
C HIS A 76 -8.17 -5.77 -1.02
N GLU A 77 -7.78 -7.04 -1.16
CA GLU A 77 -7.73 -8.00 -0.06
C GLU A 77 -6.78 -7.53 1.04
N ASN A 78 -5.53 -7.22 0.68
CA ASN A 78 -4.53 -6.76 1.63
C ASN A 78 -4.84 -5.38 2.21
N LEU A 79 -5.45 -4.48 1.42
CA LEU A 79 -5.90 -3.18 1.90
C LEU A 79 -7.02 -3.31 2.94
N ASN A 80 -8.01 -4.17 2.69
CA ASN A 80 -9.08 -4.45 3.65
C ASN A 80 -8.52 -5.10 4.93
N HIS A 81 -7.54 -5.98 4.78
CA HIS A 81 -6.82 -6.55 5.92
C HIS A 81 -6.12 -5.44 6.72
N LEU A 82 -5.37 -4.55 6.06
CA LEU A 82 -4.71 -3.42 6.70
C LEU A 82 -5.70 -2.53 7.47
N LEU A 83 -6.83 -2.18 6.87
CA LEU A 83 -7.87 -1.38 7.53
C LEU A 83 -8.42 -2.07 8.78
N THR A 84 -8.69 -3.38 8.69
CA THR A 84 -9.17 -4.18 9.83
C THR A 84 -8.13 -4.22 10.95
N GLN A 85 -6.86 -4.47 10.60
CA GLN A 85 -5.75 -4.48 11.54
C GLN A 85 -5.60 -3.12 12.24
N LEU A 86 -5.58 -2.02 11.49
CA LEU A 86 -5.50 -0.66 12.05
C LEU A 86 -6.68 -0.35 12.96
N GLY A 87 -7.90 -0.74 12.56
CA GLY A 87 -9.09 -0.62 13.41
C GLY A 87 -8.89 -1.30 14.76
N SER A 88 -8.41 -2.54 14.78
CA SER A 88 -8.14 -3.26 16.03
C SER A 88 -7.00 -2.66 16.88
N VAL A 89 -6.04 -1.95 16.26
CA VAL A 89 -4.97 -1.25 16.98
C VAL A 89 -5.50 0.00 17.66
N PHE A 90 -6.43 0.71 17.02
CA PHE A 90 -7.00 1.97 17.54
C PHE A 90 -8.22 1.78 18.44
N GLN A 91 -8.83 0.59 18.47
CA GLN A 91 -9.95 0.31 19.35
C GLN A 91 -9.52 0.15 20.81
N PRO A 92 -10.30 0.69 21.77
CA PRO A 92 -10.10 0.42 23.18
C PRO A 92 -10.19 -1.09 23.45
N LYS A 93 -9.17 -1.66 24.07
CA LYS A 93 -9.23 -3.05 24.53
C LYS A 93 -10.01 -3.06 25.84
N SER A 94 -11.32 -3.26 25.77
CA SER A 94 -12.17 -3.41 26.95
C SER A 94 -11.70 -4.62 27.77
N GLY A 95 -10.96 -4.36 28.86
CA GLY A 95 -10.50 -5.41 29.78
C GLY A 95 -9.15 -5.26 30.47
N ILE A 96 -8.51 -4.09 30.54
CA ILE A 96 -7.48 -3.86 31.57
C ILE A 96 -8.12 -3.06 32.70
N ARG A 97 -8.60 -3.80 33.72
CA ARG A 97 -8.59 -3.27 35.07
C ARG A 97 -7.11 -3.06 35.41
N GLU A 98 -6.66 -1.81 35.40
CA GLU A 98 -5.48 -1.44 36.18
C GLU A 98 -5.84 -1.69 37.65
N ASN A 99 -5.39 -2.82 38.20
CA ASN A 99 -5.33 -3.10 39.63
C ASN A 99 -4.37 -4.27 39.84
N ALA A 100 -3.09 -3.94 39.99
CA ALA A 100 -2.13 -4.52 40.93
C ALA A 100 -0.76 -3.85 40.71
#